data_AF-A0A7V7XCN5-F1
#
_entry.id   AF-A0A7V7XCN5-F1
#
_cell.length_a   1.000
_cell.length_b   1.000
_cell.length_c   1.000
_cell.angle_alpha   90.00
_cell.angle_beta   90.00
_cell.angle_gamma   90.00
#
_symmetry.space_group_name_H-M   'P 1'
#
loop_
_entity.id
_entity.type
_entity.pdbx_description
1 polymer ?
#
loop_
_entity_poly.entity_id
_entity_poly.type
_entity_poly.pdbx_seq_one_letter_code
_entity_poly.pdbx_strand_id
1 'polypeptide(L)'
;MPPKRNGSNRTLDILSSIGDQDFLGSETMQSLRDHGLRVERIAISLIRPDAAQPRRVLPEMIHQAFHNQELTPVQALKQYIEKVRIVSRQKGRPFENLMDLLISTDETRDERELTPIERDLHDLTNLALTMRSDGQINPLTIVDCSQGAMPSYRIETGERRY
;
A
#
# COMPACT_ATOMS: atom_id res chain seq x y z
N MET A 1 31.30 -30.63 26.78
CA MET A 1 30.27 -29.57 26.74
C MET A 1 30.90 -28.25 27.21
N PRO A 2 30.59 -27.06 26.63
CA PRO A 2 29.94 -26.73 25.37
C PRO A 2 30.86 -25.93 24.39
N PRO A 3 30.48 -25.76 23.11
CA PRO A 3 31.18 -24.90 22.13
C PRO A 3 30.65 -23.45 22.17
N LYS A 4 31.53 -22.45 22.17
CA LYS A 4 31.16 -21.02 22.15
C LYS A 4 30.97 -20.55 20.70
N ARG A 5 29.71 -20.27 20.34
CA ARG A 5 29.26 -19.56 19.12
C ARG A 5 30.05 -18.26 18.94
N ASN A 6 30.76 -18.09 17.82
CA ASN A 6 31.39 -16.83 17.42
C ASN A 6 31.07 -16.50 15.95
N GLY A 7 29.77 -16.36 15.65
CA GLY A 7 29.27 -16.32 14.27
C GLY A 7 28.40 -15.11 13.89
N SER A 8 28.26 -14.07 14.72
CA SER A 8 27.36 -12.94 14.42
C SER A 8 28.04 -11.56 14.37
N ASN A 9 29.27 -11.43 14.86
CA ASN A 9 29.89 -10.10 15.00
C ASN A 9 30.89 -9.78 13.89
N ARG A 10 31.34 -10.75 13.09
CA ARG A 10 32.27 -10.50 11.97
C ARG A 10 31.66 -9.62 10.89
N THR A 11 30.38 -9.78 10.57
CA THR A 11 29.70 -8.93 9.59
C THR A 11 29.51 -7.51 10.10
N LEU A 12 29.20 -7.35 11.39
CA LEU A 12 29.10 -6.04 12.03
C LEU A 12 30.47 -5.34 12.10
N ASP A 13 31.54 -6.08 12.44
CA ASP A 13 32.93 -5.59 12.48
C ASP A 13 33.47 -5.22 11.08
N ILE A 14 33.06 -5.94 10.04
CA ILE A 14 33.41 -5.59 8.65
C ILE A 14 32.66 -4.33 8.21
N LEU A 15 31.38 -4.19 8.59
CA LEU A 15 30.58 -2.99 8.26
C LEU A 15 31.07 -1.74 9.01
N SER A 16 31.48 -1.87 10.28
CA SER A 16 32.08 -0.77 11.03
C SER A 16 33.47 -0.42 10.49
N SER A 17 34.30 -1.42 10.14
CA SER A 17 35.61 -1.18 9.54
C SER A 17 35.56 -0.56 8.13
N ILE A 18 34.44 -0.72 7.40
CA ILE A 18 34.17 0.00 6.14
C ILE A 18 33.70 1.44 6.41
N GLY A 19 33.01 1.68 7.53
CA GLY A 19 32.58 3.02 7.94
C GLY A 19 33.73 3.92 8.44
N ASP A 20 34.81 3.33 8.94
CA ASP A 20 36.00 4.06 9.45
C ASP A 20 37.05 4.39 8.36
N GLN A 21 36.90 3.83 7.15
CA GLN A 21 37.68 4.28 6.01
C GLN A 21 36.95 5.45 5.36
N ASP A 22 37.57 6.64 5.44
CA ASP A 22 37.24 7.94 4.83
C ASP A 22 37.14 7.90 3.27
N PHE A 23 36.59 6.82 2.71
CA PHE A 23 36.43 6.60 1.28
C PHE A 23 35.12 7.18 0.73
N LEU A 24 34.18 7.52 1.63
CA LEU A 24 32.92 8.16 1.29
C LEU A 24 33.00 9.63 1.70
N GLY A 25 33.63 10.44 0.85
CA GLY A 25 33.68 11.89 1.04
C GLY A 25 32.29 12.48 1.29
N SER A 26 32.24 13.57 2.06
CA SER A 26 31.00 14.27 2.45
C SER A 26 30.00 14.47 1.29
N GLU A 27 30.48 14.59 0.06
CA GLU A 27 29.65 14.71 -1.16
C GLU A 27 28.86 13.43 -1.50
N THR A 28 29.41 12.24 -1.24
CA THR A 28 28.70 10.97 -1.44
C THR A 28 27.61 10.75 -0.39
N MET A 29 27.87 11.14 0.87
CA MET A 29 26.86 11.18 1.93
C MET A 29 25.77 12.22 1.64
N GLN A 30 26.12 13.36 1.04
CA GLN A 30 25.17 14.38 0.62
C GLN A 30 24.33 13.90 -0.58
N SER A 31 24.97 13.28 -1.58
CA SER A 31 24.29 12.70 -2.74
C SER A 31 23.38 11.53 -2.36
N LEU A 32 23.79 10.67 -1.42
CA LEU A 32 22.94 9.64 -0.80
C LEU A 32 21.84 10.24 0.08
N ARG A 33 22.01 11.44 0.64
CA ARG A 33 20.94 12.16 1.33
C ARG A 33 19.94 12.77 0.34
N ASP A 34 20.40 13.20 -0.84
CA ASP A 34 19.60 13.83 -1.89
C ASP A 34 18.91 12.79 -2.81
N HIS A 35 19.47 11.58 -2.93
CA HIS A 35 18.96 10.48 -3.78
C HIS A 35 18.61 9.21 -2.97
N GLY A 36 18.69 9.27 -1.65
CA GLY A 36 18.41 8.13 -0.78
C GLY A 36 16.91 7.96 -0.54
N LEU A 37 16.44 6.71 -0.64
CA LEU A 37 15.11 6.33 -0.19
C LEU A 37 14.99 6.61 1.31
N ARG A 38 14.20 7.63 1.67
CA ARG A 38 13.86 7.94 3.06
C ARG A 38 12.46 7.44 3.37
N VAL A 39 12.31 6.84 4.53
CA VAL A 39 11.00 6.43 5.06
C VAL A 39 10.56 7.45 6.09
N GLU A 40 9.51 8.20 5.77
CA GLU A 40 8.98 9.26 6.62
C GLU A 40 7.50 9.02 6.94
N ARG A 41 7.04 9.55 8.08
CA ARG A 41 5.62 9.54 8.45
C ARG A 41 4.97 10.81 7.93
N ILE A 42 4.27 10.68 6.81
CA ILE A 42 3.59 11.79 6.15
C ILE A 42 2.09 11.68 6.39
N ALA A 43 1.43 12.83 6.58
CA ALA A 43 -0.01 12.87 6.70
C ALA A 43 -0.67 12.47 5.37
N ILE A 44 -1.61 11.52 5.42
CA ILE A 44 -2.29 10.99 4.23
C ILE A 44 -3.00 12.09 3.42
N SER A 45 -3.41 13.19 4.06
CA SER A 45 -4.05 14.35 3.42
C SER A 45 -3.14 15.11 2.45
N LEU A 46 -1.82 14.97 2.59
CA LEU A 46 -0.80 15.60 1.74
C LEU A 46 -0.44 14.72 0.52
N ILE A 47 -0.88 13.47 0.52
CA ILE A 47 -0.58 12.50 -0.52
C ILE A 47 -1.74 12.45 -1.51
N ARG A 48 -1.43 12.49 -2.81
CA ARG A 48 -2.40 12.43 -3.90
C ARG A 48 -2.04 11.30 -4.86
N PRO A 49 -2.99 10.40 -5.17
CA PRO A 49 -2.76 9.41 -6.22
C PRO A 49 -2.68 10.11 -7.58
N ASP A 50 -1.91 9.52 -8.50
CA ASP A 50 -1.85 10.01 -9.86
C ASP A 50 -3.03 9.47 -10.68
N ALA A 51 -3.95 10.36 -11.10
CA ALA A 51 -5.13 9.99 -11.88
C ALA A 51 -4.80 9.39 -13.26
N ALA A 52 -3.59 9.62 -13.76
CA ALA A 52 -3.10 9.03 -15.01
C ALA A 52 -2.64 7.58 -14.85
N GLN A 53 -2.49 7.07 -13.61
CA GLN A 53 -2.04 5.70 -13.42
C GLN A 53 -3.13 4.69 -13.85
N PRO A 54 -2.76 3.68 -14.65
CA PRO A 54 -3.71 2.69 -15.17
C PRO A 54 -4.13 1.66 -14.12
N ARG A 55 -3.42 1.54 -12.99
CA ARG A 55 -3.67 0.51 -11.96
C ARG A 55 -4.68 0.99 -10.92
N ARG A 56 -5.90 1.28 -11.38
CA ARG A 56 -6.97 1.80 -10.54
C ARG A 56 -7.46 0.73 -9.57
N VAL A 57 -7.32 1.04 -8.28
CA VAL A 57 -7.82 0.18 -7.19
C VAL A 57 -9.32 0.32 -7.03
N LEU A 58 -9.85 1.49 -7.38
CA LEU A 58 -11.26 1.81 -7.35
C LEU A 58 -11.87 1.72 -8.76
N PRO A 59 -13.12 1.26 -8.91
CA PRO A 59 -13.82 1.35 -10.18
C PRO A 59 -13.91 2.80 -10.67
N GLU A 60 -13.94 2.98 -11.99
CA GLU A 60 -13.77 4.32 -12.58
C GLU A 60 -14.76 5.38 -12.08
N MET A 61 -16.00 4.98 -11.85
CA MET A 61 -17.06 5.87 -11.38
C MET A 61 -16.77 6.45 -9.98
N ILE A 62 -16.08 5.67 -9.14
CA ILE A 62 -15.71 6.08 -7.78
C ILE A 62 -14.33 6.75 -7.80
N HIS A 63 -13.43 6.29 -8.68
CA HIS A 63 -12.08 6.81 -8.82
C HIS A 63 -12.10 8.33 -9.02
N GLN A 64 -12.73 8.85 -10.08
CA GLN A 64 -12.70 10.29 -10.36
C GLN A 64 -13.28 11.13 -9.22
N ALA A 65 -14.48 10.78 -8.73
CA ALA A 65 -15.15 11.52 -7.67
C ALA A 65 -14.42 11.46 -6.32
N PHE A 66 -13.78 10.33 -5.99
CA PHE A 66 -12.96 10.19 -4.78
C PHE A 66 -11.70 11.06 -4.85
N HIS A 67 -11.01 11.08 -5.99
CA HIS A 67 -9.79 11.86 -6.18
C HIS A 67 -10.07 13.37 -6.26
N ASN A 68 -11.23 13.75 -6.81
CA ASN A 68 -11.71 15.13 -6.84
C ASN A 68 -12.24 15.63 -5.48
N GLN A 69 -12.17 14.82 -4.42
CA GLN A 69 -12.68 15.14 -3.08
C GLN A 69 -14.20 15.36 -3.01
N GLU A 70 -14.95 14.88 -4.00
CA GLU A 70 -16.41 14.95 -4.02
C GLU A 70 -17.03 13.86 -3.12
N LEU A 71 -16.27 12.78 -2.85
CA LEU A 71 -16.68 11.66 -2.02
C LEU A 71 -15.74 11.47 -0.83
N THR A 72 -16.33 11.24 0.34
CA THR A 72 -15.57 10.78 1.51
C THR A 72 -15.17 9.30 1.35
N PRO A 73 -14.07 8.83 1.99
CA PRO A 73 -13.66 7.43 1.92
C PRO A 73 -14.77 6.44 2.31
N VAL A 74 -15.56 6.79 3.32
CA VAL A 74 -16.68 5.95 3.79
C VAL A 74 -17.80 5.88 2.75
N GLN A 75 -18.11 6.99 2.07
CA GLN A 75 -19.11 7.00 0.99
C GLN A 75 -18.62 6.22 -0.24
N ALA A 76 -17.36 6.40 -0.62
CA ALA A 76 -16.73 5.66 -1.72
C ALA A 76 -16.78 4.15 -1.46
N LEU A 77 -16.43 3.70 -0.25
CA LEU A 77 -16.52 2.28 0.13
C LEU A 77 -17.96 1.76 0.09
N LYS A 78 -18.94 2.51 0.59
CA LYS A 78 -20.36 2.11 0.55
C LYS A 78 -20.87 1.93 -0.88
N GLN A 79 -20.59 2.90 -1.75
CA GLN A 79 -20.95 2.81 -3.17
C GLN A 79 -20.26 1.63 -3.86
N TYR A 80 -19.01 1.36 -3.48
CA TYR A 80 -18.27 0.24 -4.04
C TYR A 80 -18.92 -1.10 -3.66
N ILE A 81 -19.21 -1.31 -2.38
CA ILE A 81 -19.89 -2.52 -1.87
C ILE A 81 -21.24 -2.73 -2.56
N GLU A 82 -22.03 -1.66 -2.69
CA GLU A 82 -23.34 -1.73 -3.36
C GLU A 82 -23.21 -2.20 -4.81
N LYS A 83 -22.23 -1.66 -5.54
CA LYS A 83 -21.95 -2.08 -6.93
C LYS A 83 -21.52 -3.54 -7.00
N VAL A 84 -20.63 -3.98 -6.10
CA VAL A 84 -20.20 -5.38 -6.06
C VAL A 84 -21.42 -6.28 -5.77
N ARG A 85 -22.29 -5.91 -4.82
CA ARG A 85 -23.50 -6.67 -4.50
C ARG A 85 -24.44 -6.81 -5.71
N ILE A 86 -24.61 -5.77 -6.53
CA ILE A 86 -25.42 -5.84 -7.76
C ILE A 86 -24.81 -6.87 -8.74
N VAL A 87 -23.50 -6.83 -8.95
CA VAL A 87 -22.79 -7.75 -9.86
C VAL A 87 -22.87 -9.20 -9.34
N SER A 88 -22.70 -9.41 -8.05
CA SER A 88 -22.80 -10.73 -7.43
C SER A 88 -24.22 -11.30 -7.53
N ARG A 89 -25.24 -10.44 -7.36
CA ARG A 89 -26.64 -10.82 -7.53
C ARG A 89 -26.96 -11.23 -8.97
N GLN A 90 -26.43 -10.52 -9.97
CA GLN A 90 -26.59 -10.88 -11.38
C GLN A 90 -25.99 -12.26 -11.71
N LYS A 91 -24.92 -12.64 -11.02
CA LYS A 91 -24.32 -13.98 -11.13
C LYS A 91 -25.01 -15.05 -10.28
N GLY A 92 -26.09 -14.71 -9.56
CA GLY A 92 -26.81 -15.66 -8.70
C GLY A 92 -26.11 -15.96 -7.36
N ARG A 93 -25.10 -15.17 -6.97
CA ARG A 93 -24.42 -15.27 -5.66
C ARG A 93 -24.61 -13.97 -4.86
N PRO A 94 -25.79 -13.71 -4.29
CA PRO A 94 -25.93 -12.55 -3.41
C PRO A 94 -25.05 -12.75 -2.16
N PHE A 95 -24.32 -11.72 -1.75
CA PHE A 95 -23.69 -11.67 -0.43
C PHE A 95 -24.32 -10.53 0.39
N GLU A 96 -24.58 -10.78 1.67
CA GLU A 96 -25.19 -9.79 2.56
C GLU A 96 -24.11 -8.94 3.22
N ASN A 97 -23.03 -9.55 3.70
CA ASN A 97 -21.95 -8.85 4.37
C ASN A 97 -20.62 -9.03 3.64
N LEU A 98 -19.74 -8.04 3.80
CA LEU A 98 -18.35 -8.13 3.37
C LEU A 98 -17.65 -9.36 3.94
N MET A 99 -18.00 -9.77 5.16
CA MET A 99 -17.46 -10.98 5.78
C MET A 99 -17.87 -12.25 5.03
N ASP A 100 -19.05 -12.29 4.43
CA ASP A 100 -19.48 -13.44 3.63
C ASP A 100 -18.60 -13.59 2.39
N LEU A 101 -18.14 -12.48 1.81
CA LEU A 101 -17.20 -12.46 0.69
C LEU A 101 -15.82 -12.99 1.09
N LEU A 102 -15.38 -12.72 2.33
CA LEU A 102 -14.09 -13.15 2.89
C LEU A 102 -14.10 -14.62 3.34
N ILE A 103 -15.19 -15.09 3.95
CA ILE A 103 -15.31 -16.48 4.42
C ILE A 103 -15.52 -17.44 3.25
N SER A 104 -16.14 -16.96 2.16
CA SER A 104 -16.43 -17.77 0.97
C SER A 104 -15.18 -18.31 0.26
N THR A 105 -13.98 -17.80 0.55
CA THR A 105 -12.71 -18.19 -0.09
C THR A 105 -11.87 -19.17 0.73
N ASP A 106 -12.13 -19.32 2.05
CA ASP A 106 -11.21 -20.04 2.95
C ASP A 106 -11.37 -21.58 2.92
N GLU A 107 -12.53 -22.13 2.56
CA GLU A 107 -12.77 -23.56 2.81
C GLU A 107 -12.86 -24.47 1.57
N THR A 108 -13.30 -24.02 0.39
CA THR A 108 -13.49 -24.95 -0.76
C THR A 108 -13.65 -24.30 -2.15
N ARG A 109 -13.68 -22.97 -2.29
CA ARG A 109 -14.04 -22.32 -3.56
C ARG A 109 -12.83 -21.82 -4.32
N ASP A 110 -12.72 -22.25 -5.57
CA ASP A 110 -11.76 -21.71 -6.52
C ASP A 110 -11.85 -20.17 -6.58
N GLU A 111 -10.75 -19.48 -6.30
CA GLU A 111 -10.59 -18.02 -6.54
C GLU A 111 -10.97 -17.60 -7.97
N ARG A 112 -11.07 -18.58 -8.89
CA ARG A 112 -11.46 -18.47 -10.30
C ARG A 112 -12.94 -18.12 -10.51
N GLU A 113 -13.78 -18.20 -9.48
CA GLU A 113 -15.21 -17.87 -9.60
C GLU A 113 -15.55 -16.40 -9.26
N LEU A 114 -14.65 -15.68 -8.58
CA LEU A 114 -14.87 -14.27 -8.26
C LEU A 114 -14.76 -13.42 -9.52
N THR A 115 -15.70 -12.50 -9.71
CA THR A 115 -15.56 -11.45 -10.71
C THR A 115 -14.37 -10.54 -10.35
N PRO A 116 -13.77 -9.86 -11.34
CA PRO A 116 -12.66 -8.95 -11.09
C PRO A 116 -12.98 -7.93 -10.00
N ILE A 117 -14.20 -7.38 -10.00
CA ILE A 117 -14.62 -6.39 -9.02
C ILE A 117 -14.80 -6.95 -7.60
N GLU A 118 -15.22 -8.22 -7.48
CA GLU A 118 -15.32 -8.90 -6.19
C GLU A 118 -13.93 -9.25 -5.66
N ARG A 119 -13.01 -9.67 -6.54
CA ARG A 119 -11.62 -9.95 -6.18
C ARG A 119 -10.91 -8.69 -5.70
N ASP A 120 -11.07 -7.57 -6.39
CA ASP A 120 -10.47 -6.29 -5.99
C ASP A 120 -10.98 -5.84 -4.61
N LEU A 121 -12.28 -5.98 -4.35
CA LEU A 121 -12.86 -5.67 -3.03
C LEU A 121 -12.33 -6.60 -1.94
N HIS A 122 -12.24 -7.90 -2.23
CA HIS A 122 -11.68 -8.90 -1.33
C HIS A 122 -10.22 -8.60 -0.98
N ASP A 123 -9.39 -8.33 -1.99
CA ASP A 123 -7.97 -7.96 -1.83
C ASP A 123 -7.81 -6.70 -0.96
N LEU A 124 -8.63 -5.68 -1.20
CA LEU A 124 -8.66 -4.45 -0.40
C LEU A 124 -9.02 -4.71 1.06
N THR A 125 -10.05 -5.51 1.31
CA THR A 125 -10.45 -5.85 2.67
C THR A 125 -9.39 -6.68 3.40
N ASN A 126 -8.76 -7.63 2.73
CA ASN A 126 -7.66 -8.41 3.29
C ASN A 126 -6.46 -7.52 3.61
N LEU A 127 -6.09 -6.62 2.69
CA LEU A 127 -5.02 -5.67 2.94
C LEU A 127 -5.32 -4.78 4.15
N ALA A 128 -6.55 -4.30 4.30
CA ALA A 128 -6.97 -3.52 5.46
C ALA A 128 -6.89 -4.32 6.77
N LEU A 129 -7.25 -5.61 6.75
CA LEU A 129 -7.14 -6.52 7.90
C LEU A 129 -5.69 -6.79 8.28
N THR A 130 -4.82 -7.04 7.30
CA THR A 130 -3.37 -7.17 7.51
C THR A 130 -2.79 -5.88 8.08
N MET A 131 -3.12 -4.73 7.49
CA MET A 131 -2.63 -3.43 7.98
C MET A 131 -3.13 -3.09 9.38
N ARG A 132 -4.33 -3.52 9.75
CA ARG A 132 -4.85 -3.36 11.11
C ARG A 132 -4.10 -4.21 12.13
N SER A 133 -3.66 -5.41 11.74
CA SER A 133 -3.05 -6.39 12.64
C SER A 133 -1.53 -6.17 12.77
N ASP A 134 -0.84 -6.03 11.64
CA ASP A 134 0.62 -5.95 11.57
C ASP A 134 1.14 -4.53 11.35
N GLY A 135 0.24 -3.56 11.14
CA GLY A 135 0.59 -2.23 10.67
C GLY A 135 0.95 -2.21 9.18
N GLN A 136 1.43 -1.07 8.72
CA GLN A 136 1.91 -0.94 7.34
C GLN A 136 3.32 -1.52 7.21
N ILE A 137 3.42 -2.79 6.80
CA ILE A 137 4.70 -3.49 6.60
C ILE A 137 5.50 -2.87 5.47
N ASN A 138 4.85 -2.56 4.34
CA ASN A 138 5.49 -1.96 3.18
C ASN A 138 5.10 -0.48 3.03
N PRO A 139 6.06 0.46 2.95
CA PRO A 139 5.78 1.89 2.80
C PRO A 139 5.26 2.24 1.39
N LEU A 140 4.55 3.37 1.30
CA LEU A 140 4.16 3.98 0.02
C LEU A 140 5.38 4.63 -0.63
N THR A 141 5.55 4.49 -1.94
CA THR A 141 6.52 5.28 -2.69
C THR A 141 5.83 6.51 -3.23
N ILE A 142 6.37 7.67 -2.91
CA ILE A 142 5.81 8.96 -3.28
C ILE A 142 6.90 9.85 -3.89
N VAL A 143 6.48 10.76 -4.75
CA VAL A 143 7.31 11.81 -5.35
C VAL A 143 6.88 13.14 -4.78
N ASP A 144 7.83 13.95 -4.31
CA ASP A 144 7.57 15.31 -3.90
C ASP A 144 7.22 16.17 -5.11
N CYS A 145 6.05 16.80 -5.07
CA CYS A 145 5.51 17.69 -6.11
C CYS A 145 5.23 19.08 -5.55
N SER A 146 5.80 19.43 -4.39
CA SER A 146 5.59 20.71 -3.73
C SER A 146 5.95 21.89 -4.65
N GLN A 147 4.95 22.68 -5.02
CA GLN A 147 5.12 23.95 -5.72
C GLN A 147 4.84 25.10 -4.73
N GLY A 148 5.81 25.38 -3.86
CA GLY A 148 5.73 26.48 -2.88
C GLY A 148 5.65 26.01 -1.43
N ALA A 149 4.92 26.74 -0.58
CA ALA A 149 4.95 26.54 0.87
C ALA A 149 4.12 25.35 1.38
N MET A 150 3.25 24.77 0.55
CA MET A 150 2.42 23.62 0.93
C MET A 150 3.03 22.33 0.41
N PRO A 151 3.44 21.39 1.29
CA PRO A 151 3.97 20.11 0.86
C PRO A 151 2.86 19.31 0.16
N SER A 152 3.14 18.84 -1.05
CA SER A 152 2.25 17.97 -1.80
C SER A 152 3.04 16.79 -2.36
N TYR A 153 2.53 15.60 -2.12
CA TYR A 153 3.19 14.36 -2.55
C TYR A 153 2.29 13.61 -3.52
N ARG A 154 2.89 13.00 -4.53
CA ARG A 154 2.18 12.16 -5.49
C ARG A 154 2.57 10.70 -5.31
N ILE A 155 1.61 9.78 -5.28
CA ILE A 155 1.89 8.35 -5.18
C ILE A 155 2.50 7.87 -6.49
N GLU A 156 3.66 7.23 -6.39
CA GLU A 156 4.27 6.48 -7.49
C GLU A 156 3.89 5.00 -7.40
N THR A 157 4.02 4.41 -6.21
CA THR A 157 3.62 3.03 -5.96
C THR A 157 2.91 2.84 -4.62
N GLY A 158 1.98 1.88 -4.60
CA GLY A 158 1.26 1.52 -3.39
C GLY A 158 -0.13 2.09 -3.27
N GLU A 159 -0.77 2.52 -4.36
CA GLU A 159 -2.15 3.03 -4.37
C GLU A 159 -3.14 2.14 -3.59
N ARG A 160 -3.01 0.80 -3.63
CA ARG A 160 -3.89 -0.11 -2.85
C ARG A 160 -3.81 0.09 -1.34
N ARG A 161 -2.67 0.58 -0.82
CA ARG A 161 -2.42 0.80 0.61
C ARG A 161 -2.82 2.21 1.06
N TYR A 162 -3.03 3.13 0.13
CA TYR A 162 -3.51 4.49 0.39
C TYR A 162 -5.04 4.47 0.54
#